data_AF-A0A8J7HIC4-F1
#
_entry.id   AF-A0A8J7HIC4-F1
#
_cell.length_a   1.000
_cell.length_b   1.000
_cell.length_c   1.000
_cell.angle_alpha   90.00
_cell.angle_beta   90.00
_cell.angle_gamma   90.00
#
_symmetry.space_group_name_H-M   'P 1'
#
loop_
_entity.id
_entity.type
_entity.pdbx_description
1 polymer ?
#
loop_
_entity_poly.entity_id
_entity_poly.type
_entity_poly.pdbx_seq_one_letter_code
_entity_poly.pdbx_strand_id
1 'polypeptide(L)'
;MLSEEEAIIILESNNMKPSIRQLGIQKNLITRLINGYSFIVTQDESNPDYLCAFLNHPKNGVLIIWHEIDHQSLSLAIKNVQTLLKINSKPKLVTDRQFLVITLTLFSVLIGTGYIVGTQVVNYCNIQRPETPLLKP
;
A
#
# COMPACT_ATOMS: atom_id res chain seq x y z
N MET A 1 -4.32 -11.86 21.43
CA MET A 1 -4.96 -12.83 20.52
C MET A 1 -5.87 -12.06 19.60
N LEU A 2 -5.92 -12.46 18.33
CA LEU A 2 -6.75 -11.82 17.31
C LEU A 2 -8.18 -12.36 17.43
N SER A 3 -9.18 -11.48 17.54
CA SER A 3 -10.59 -11.89 17.55
C SER A 3 -11.14 -12.11 16.12
N GLU A 4 -12.28 -12.79 16.01
CA GLU A 4 -12.98 -12.98 14.73
C GLU A 4 -13.38 -11.62 14.11
N GLU A 5 -13.87 -10.70 14.92
CA GLU A 5 -14.29 -9.36 14.52
C GLU A 5 -13.10 -8.54 14.00
N GLU A 6 -11.96 -8.61 14.70
CA GLU A 6 -10.71 -7.97 14.26
C GLU A 6 -10.22 -8.58 12.94
N ALA A 7 -10.31 -9.90 12.78
CA ALA A 7 -9.97 -10.58 11.53
C ALA A 7 -10.86 -10.10 10.37
N ILE A 8 -12.16 -9.90 10.59
CA ILE A 8 -13.08 -9.31 9.59
C ILE A 8 -12.61 -7.92 9.19
N ILE A 9 -12.30 -7.04 10.15
CA ILE A 9 -11.84 -5.67 9.88
C ILE A 9 -10.54 -5.69 9.05
N ILE A 10 -9.60 -6.56 9.39
CA ILE A 10 -8.33 -6.70 8.65
C ILE A 10 -8.62 -7.18 7.21
N LEU A 11 -9.47 -8.17 7.02
CA LEU A 11 -9.85 -8.66 5.69
C LEU A 11 -10.50 -7.55 4.85
N GLU A 12 -11.50 -6.86 5.40
CA GLU A 12 -12.21 -5.77 4.71
C GLU A 12 -11.30 -4.59 4.37
N SER A 13 -10.39 -4.22 5.29
CA SER A 13 -9.40 -3.16 5.03
C SER A 13 -8.46 -3.50 3.86
N ASN A 14 -8.24 -4.78 3.60
CA ASN A 14 -7.45 -5.30 2.48
C ASN A 14 -8.29 -5.63 1.22
N ASN A 15 -9.52 -5.11 1.13
CA ASN A 15 -10.47 -5.34 0.03
C ASN A 15 -10.90 -6.81 -0.13
N MET A 16 -10.78 -7.61 0.92
CA MET A 16 -11.38 -8.95 0.98
C MET A 16 -12.80 -8.81 1.54
N LYS A 17 -13.75 -9.56 0.96
CA LYS A 17 -15.14 -9.59 1.42
C LYS A 17 -15.43 -10.94 2.06
N PRO A 18 -15.14 -11.11 3.36
CA PRO A 18 -15.40 -12.38 4.03
C PRO A 18 -16.90 -12.63 4.15
N SER A 19 -17.30 -13.87 3.93
CA SER A 19 -18.63 -14.40 4.24
C SER A 19 -18.50 -15.33 5.43
N ILE A 20 -19.37 -15.15 6.42
CA ILE A 20 -19.37 -15.99 7.61
C ILE A 20 -20.16 -17.26 7.30
N ARG A 21 -19.53 -18.42 7.48
CA ARG A 21 -20.18 -19.73 7.42
C ARG A 21 -19.98 -20.44 8.75
N GLN A 22 -21.09 -20.73 9.42
CA GLN A 22 -21.08 -21.48 10.67
C GLN A 22 -21.46 -22.94 10.42
N LEU A 23 -20.64 -23.86 10.93
CA LEU A 23 -20.88 -25.31 10.92
C LEU A 23 -20.78 -25.81 12.36
N GLY A 24 -21.93 -25.97 13.01
CA GLY A 24 -21.99 -26.28 14.43
C GLY A 24 -21.46 -25.12 15.28
N ILE A 25 -20.43 -25.40 16.08
CA ILE A 25 -19.78 -24.42 16.97
C ILE A 25 -18.69 -23.64 16.21
N GLN A 26 -18.16 -24.19 15.12
CA GLN A 26 -17.05 -23.60 14.39
C GLN A 26 -17.56 -22.56 13.38
N LYS A 27 -16.93 -21.38 13.39
CA LYS A 27 -17.18 -20.31 12.44
C LYS A 27 -16.00 -20.18 11.48
N ASN A 28 -16.33 -20.10 10.20
CA ASN A 28 -15.36 -19.93 9.13
C ASN A 28 -15.63 -18.61 8.42
N LEU A 29 -14.62 -17.75 8.36
CA LEU A 29 -14.61 -16.54 7.54
C LEU A 29 -14.07 -16.90 6.16
N ILE A 30 -14.93 -16.94 5.16
CA ILE A 30 -14.60 -17.39 3.81
C ILE A 30 -14.59 -16.19 2.87
N THR A 31 -13.42 -15.84 2.36
CA THR A 31 -13.25 -14.85 1.29
C THR A 31 -13.05 -15.56 -0.04
N ARG A 32 -13.98 -15.38 -0.98
CA ARG A 32 -13.80 -15.86 -2.35
C ARG A 32 -12.84 -14.95 -3.12
N LEU A 33 -11.86 -15.56 -3.77
CA LEU A 33 -10.84 -14.89 -4.57
C LEU A 33 -11.03 -15.24 -6.05
N ILE A 34 -10.20 -14.64 -6.91
CA ILE A 34 -10.21 -14.90 -8.35
C ILE A 34 -9.86 -16.37 -8.66
N ASN A 35 -10.20 -16.83 -9.87
CA ASN A 35 -9.87 -18.17 -10.37
C ASN A 35 -10.35 -19.33 -9.47
N GLY A 36 -11.38 -19.10 -8.65
CA GLY A 36 -11.96 -20.11 -7.76
C GLY A 36 -11.20 -20.35 -6.46
N TYR A 37 -10.12 -19.59 -6.19
CA TYR A 37 -9.43 -19.65 -4.91
C TYR A 37 -10.31 -19.11 -3.79
N SER A 38 -10.10 -19.59 -2.56
CA SER A 38 -10.75 -19.07 -1.37
C SER A 38 -9.73 -18.93 -0.25
N PHE A 39 -9.75 -17.78 0.42
CA PHE A 39 -8.99 -17.56 1.64
C PHE A 39 -9.93 -17.73 2.82
N ILE A 40 -9.60 -18.66 3.72
CA ILE A 40 -10.46 -19.06 4.81
C ILE A 40 -9.74 -18.81 6.12
N VAL A 41 -10.40 -18.13 7.06
CA VAL A 41 -9.93 -17.97 8.44
C VAL A 41 -10.90 -18.73 9.36
N THR A 42 -10.36 -19.52 10.27
CA THR A 42 -11.13 -20.31 11.24
C THR A 42 -10.33 -20.48 12.52
N GLN A 43 -10.94 -21.06 13.54
CA GLN A 43 -10.26 -21.43 14.78
C GLN A 43 -9.24 -22.55 14.52
N ASP A 44 -8.05 -22.46 15.12
CA ASP A 44 -7.02 -23.48 14.97
C ASP A 44 -7.41 -24.75 15.74
N GLU A 45 -7.35 -25.91 15.07
CA GLU A 45 -7.66 -27.21 15.67
C GLU A 45 -6.62 -27.61 16.73
N SER A 46 -5.37 -27.16 16.57
CA SER A 46 -4.28 -27.48 17.50
C SER A 46 -4.33 -26.59 18.73
N ASN A 47 -4.84 -25.38 18.59
CA ASN A 47 -4.90 -24.39 19.65
C ASN A 47 -6.16 -23.52 19.53
N PRO A 48 -7.24 -23.84 20.26
CA PRO A 48 -8.52 -23.18 20.09
C PRO A 48 -8.50 -21.69 20.47
N ASP A 49 -7.50 -21.23 21.22
CA ASP A 49 -7.40 -19.82 21.57
C ASP A 49 -6.86 -18.95 20.40
N TYR A 50 -6.44 -19.59 19.30
CA TYR A 50 -5.90 -18.94 18.12
C TYR A 50 -6.75 -19.18 16.88
N LEU A 51 -6.60 -18.27 15.93
CA LEU A 51 -7.11 -18.43 14.58
C LEU A 51 -6.01 -19.03 13.68
N CYS A 52 -6.43 -19.75 12.66
CA CYS A 52 -5.61 -20.15 11.53
C CYS A 52 -6.21 -19.59 10.23
N ALA A 53 -5.36 -19.39 9.23
CA ALA A 53 -5.78 -19.00 7.89
C ALA A 53 -5.26 -20.00 6.87
N PHE A 54 -6.01 -20.23 5.79
CA PHE A 54 -5.54 -21.08 4.72
C PHE A 54 -6.07 -20.67 3.35
N LEU A 55 -5.26 -20.96 2.33
CA LEU A 55 -5.60 -20.78 0.93
C LEU A 55 -6.06 -22.11 0.37
N ASN A 56 -7.31 -22.15 -0.10
CA ASN A 56 -7.94 -23.33 -0.67
C ASN A 56 -8.24 -23.12 -2.16
N HIS A 57 -8.08 -24.18 -2.96
CA HIS A 57 -8.57 -24.23 -4.34
C HIS A 57 -9.43 -25.48 -4.53
N PRO A 58 -10.63 -25.38 -5.11
CA PRO A 58 -11.60 -26.49 -5.14
C PRO A 58 -11.07 -27.77 -5.83
N LYS A 59 -10.10 -27.64 -6.74
CA LYS A 59 -9.48 -28.80 -7.42
C LYS A 59 -8.28 -29.39 -6.68
N ASN A 60 -7.59 -28.59 -5.87
CA ASN A 60 -6.29 -28.95 -5.30
C ASN A 60 -6.33 -29.06 -3.77
N GLY A 61 -7.46 -28.71 -3.15
CA GLY A 61 -7.59 -28.62 -1.71
C GLY A 61 -6.80 -27.46 -1.13
N VAL A 62 -6.37 -27.64 0.11
CA VAL A 62 -5.60 -26.64 0.86
C VAL A 62 -4.18 -26.57 0.32
N LEU A 63 -3.76 -25.39 -0.09
CA LEU A 63 -2.46 -25.13 -0.70
C LEU A 63 -1.45 -24.57 0.30
N ILE A 64 -1.91 -23.70 1.20
CA ILE A 64 -1.08 -23.04 2.21
C ILE A 64 -1.91 -22.88 3.49
N ILE A 65 -1.29 -23.12 4.64
CA ILE A 65 -1.86 -22.90 5.96
C ILE A 65 -0.92 -22.00 6.76
N TRP A 66 -1.51 -21.06 7.50
CA TRP A 66 -0.87 -20.23 8.50
C TRP A 66 -1.53 -20.51 9.85
N HIS A 67 -0.75 -21.08 10.77
CA HIS A 67 -1.16 -21.36 12.13
C HIS A 67 -0.94 -20.15 13.04
N GLU A 68 -1.66 -20.11 14.16
CA GLU A 68 -1.50 -19.11 15.22
C GLU A 68 -1.44 -17.66 14.72
N ILE A 69 -2.38 -17.28 13.86
CA ILE A 69 -2.35 -15.95 13.22
C ILE A 69 -2.71 -14.84 14.21
N ASP A 70 -1.82 -13.85 14.29
CA ASP A 70 -2.07 -12.55 14.92
C ASP A 70 -2.35 -11.46 13.88
N HIS A 71 -2.50 -10.22 14.33
CA HIS A 71 -2.74 -9.07 13.45
C HIS A 71 -1.70 -8.92 12.33
N GLN A 72 -0.42 -9.09 12.65
CA GLN A 72 0.68 -8.90 11.71
C GLN A 72 0.75 -10.08 10.74
N SER A 73 0.64 -11.29 11.27
CA SER A 73 0.71 -12.55 10.52
C SER A 73 -0.46 -12.67 9.54
N LEU A 74 -1.68 -12.29 9.94
CA LEU A 74 -2.83 -12.24 9.04
C LEU A 74 -2.61 -11.22 7.91
N SER A 75 -2.11 -10.03 8.23
CA SER A 75 -1.80 -9.00 7.22
C SER A 75 -0.73 -9.47 6.21
N LEU A 76 0.28 -10.20 6.69
CA LEU A 76 1.31 -10.80 5.84
C LEU A 76 0.77 -11.95 4.98
N ALA A 77 -0.08 -12.82 5.54
CA ALA A 77 -0.74 -13.89 4.81
C ALA A 77 -1.60 -13.35 3.67
N ILE A 78 -2.38 -12.30 3.94
CA ILE A 78 -3.20 -11.61 2.93
C ILE A 78 -2.32 -11.05 1.80
N LYS A 79 -1.24 -10.35 2.13
CA LYS A 79 -0.29 -9.82 1.13
C LYS A 79 0.31 -10.95 0.30
N ASN A 80 0.73 -12.04 0.93
CA ASN A 80 1.32 -13.18 0.25
C ASN A 80 0.32 -13.80 -0.76
N VAL A 81 -0.94 -13.99 -0.34
CA VAL A 81 -2.02 -14.47 -1.22
C VAL A 81 -2.28 -13.51 -2.38
N GLN A 82 -2.33 -12.20 -2.12
CA GLN A 82 -2.51 -11.19 -3.16
C GLN A 82 -1.37 -11.19 -4.17
N THR A 83 -0.12 -11.29 -3.71
CA THR A 83 1.07 -11.41 -4.58
C THR A 83 1.02 -12.70 -5.40
N LEU A 84 0.76 -13.84 -4.76
CA LEU A 84 0.73 -15.16 -5.40
C LEU A 84 -0.34 -15.24 -6.50
N LEU A 85 -1.51 -14.64 -6.25
CA LEU A 85 -2.62 -14.61 -7.19
C LEU A 85 -2.59 -13.40 -8.14
N LYS A 86 -1.62 -12.49 -8.01
CA LYS A 86 -1.57 -11.21 -8.75
C LYS A 86 -2.87 -10.40 -8.61
N ILE A 87 -3.49 -10.46 -7.44
CA ILE A 87 -4.65 -9.62 -7.09
C ILE A 87 -4.08 -8.24 -6.82
N ASN A 88 -4.33 -7.29 -7.73
CA ASN A 88 -3.95 -5.90 -7.53
C ASN A 88 -4.66 -5.35 -6.29
N SER A 89 -3.99 -5.41 -5.14
CA SER A 89 -4.38 -4.63 -3.96
C SER A 89 -4.14 -3.18 -4.33
N LYS A 90 -5.16 -2.50 -4.85
CA LYS A 90 -5.08 -1.05 -5.01
C LYS A 90 -4.79 -0.51 -3.60
N PRO A 91 -3.64 0.12 -3.36
CA PRO A 91 -3.41 0.74 -2.08
C PRO A 91 -4.53 1.77 -1.90
N LYS A 92 -5.33 1.64 -0.84
CA LYS A 92 -6.11 2.77 -0.36
C LYS A 92 -5.08 3.83 -0.03
N LEU A 93 -4.93 4.82 -0.91
CA LEU A 93 -4.13 6.01 -0.67
C LEU A 93 -4.72 6.70 0.57
N VAL A 94 -4.22 6.37 1.75
CA VAL A 94 -4.44 7.12 3.00
C VAL A 94 -3.62 8.43 2.97
N THR A 95 -3.15 8.85 1.80
CA THR A 95 -2.01 9.77 1.66
C THR A 95 -2.34 11.06 0.91
N ASP A 96 -3.62 11.49 0.86
CA ASP A 96 -3.95 12.75 0.18
C ASP A 96 -3.34 13.97 0.90
N ARG A 97 -3.19 13.91 2.23
CA ARG A 97 -2.70 15.07 3.00
C ARG A 97 -1.16 15.19 3.00
N GLN A 98 -0.43 14.07 3.07
CA GLN A 98 1.03 14.08 3.11
C GLN A 98 1.65 14.26 1.72
N PHE A 99 1.02 13.70 0.67
CA PHE A 99 1.52 13.83 -0.70
C PHE A 99 1.38 15.27 -1.23
N LEU A 100 0.30 15.96 -0.85
CA LEU A 100 0.06 17.36 -1.18
C LEU A 100 1.08 18.31 -0.53
N VAL A 101 1.49 18.02 0.72
CA VAL A 101 2.54 18.80 1.40
C VAL A 101 3.90 18.61 0.73
N ILE A 102 4.28 17.37 0.40
CA ILE A 102 5.56 17.08 -0.26
C ILE A 102 5.63 17.76 -1.63
N THR A 103 4.57 17.67 -2.43
CA THR A 103 4.53 18.33 -3.75
C THR A 103 4.60 19.85 -3.64
N LEU A 104 3.86 20.50 -2.73
CA LEU A 104 3.94 21.96 -2.52
C LEU A 104 5.33 22.44 -2.05
N THR A 105 6.01 21.66 -1.21
CA THR A 105 7.38 22.00 -0.77
C THR A 105 8.41 21.89 -1.90
N LEU A 106 8.27 20.91 -2.80
CA LEU A 106 9.15 20.78 -3.97
C LEU A 106 8.97 21.92 -4.97
N PHE A 107 7.74 22.36 -5.21
CA PHE A 107 7.46 23.48 -6.11
C PHE A 107 8.04 24.81 -5.60
N SER A 108 7.97 25.07 -4.29
CA SER A 108 8.53 26.31 -3.70
C SER A 108 10.06 26.36 -3.76
N VAL A 109 10.75 25.22 -3.59
CA VAL A 109 12.21 25.14 -3.77
C VAL A 109 12.62 25.38 -5.22
N LEU A 110 11.89 24.84 -6.20
CA LEU A 110 12.16 25.03 -7.63
C LEU A 110 11.98 26.48 -8.10
N ILE A 111 10.95 27.17 -7.59
CA ILE A 111 10.75 28.60 -7.88
C ILE A 111 11.88 29.44 -7.26
N GLY A 112 12.29 29.10 -6.03
CA GLY A 112 13.39 29.79 -5.34
C GLY A 112 14.74 29.65 -6.05
N THR A 113 15.10 28.45 -6.48
CA THR A 113 16.36 28.23 -7.22
C THR A 113 16.32 28.86 -8.62
N GLY A 114 15.17 28.83 -9.30
CA GLY A 114 15.00 29.51 -10.59
C GLY A 114 15.19 31.03 -10.52
N TYR A 115 14.71 31.67 -9.44
CA TYR A 115 14.89 33.11 -9.23
C TYR A 115 16.37 33.50 -8.98
N ILE A 116 17.10 32.69 -8.21
CA ILE A 116 18.53 32.91 -7.94
C ILE A 116 19.36 32.75 -9.22
N VAL A 117 19.08 31.72 -10.02
CA VAL A 117 19.81 31.50 -11.28
C VAL A 117 19.47 32.58 -12.31
N GLY A 118 18.19 32.96 -12.44
CA GLY A 118 17.77 34.00 -13.39
C GLY A 118 18.38 35.37 -13.10
N THR A 119 18.47 35.77 -11.83
CA THR A 119 19.07 37.06 -11.45
C THR A 119 20.59 37.09 -11.62
N GLN A 120 21.29 35.98 -11.40
CA GLN A 120 22.74 35.88 -11.67
C GLN A 120 23.05 35.94 -13.17
N VAL A 121 22.23 35.30 -14.02
CA VAL A 121 22.41 35.32 -15.48
C VAL A 121 22.15 36.73 -16.06
N VAL A 122 21.13 37.44 -15.57
CA VAL A 122 20.85 38.82 -16.01
C VAL A 122 21.98 39.79 -15.60
N ASN A 123 22.56 39.62 -14.41
CA ASN A 123 23.69 40.46 -13.97
C ASN A 123 24.98 40.21 -14.76
N TYR A 124 25.23 38.98 -15.22
CA TYR A 124 26.41 38.69 -16.05
C TYR A 124 26.32 39.28 -17.47
N CYS A 125 25.11 39.38 -18.04
CA CYS A 125 24.93 39.96 -19.38
C CYS A 125 25.08 41.50 -19.42
N ASN A 126 24.93 42.20 -18.29
CA ASN A 126 25.02 43.67 -18.27
C ASN A 126 26.47 44.20 -18.12
N ILE A 127 27.45 43.31 -17.91
CA ILE A 127 28.87 43.69 -17.70
C ILE A 127 29.69 43.62 -19.01
N GLN A 128 29.13 43.10 -20.11
CA GLN A 128 29.80 43.03 -21.43
C GLN A 128 29.32 44.09 -22.43
N ARG A 129 29.19 45.36 -22.01
CA ARG A 129 29.30 46.49 -22.94
C ARG A 129 30.76 46.96 -22.95
N PRO A 130 31.58 46.60 -23.94
CA PRO A 130 32.86 47.26 -24.13
C PRO A 130 32.60 48.73 -24.45
N GLU A 131 33.18 49.62 -23.65
CA GLU A 131 33.26 51.05 -23.93
C GLU A 131 33.94 51.25 -25.28
N THR A 132 33.19 51.77 -26.25
CA THR A 132 33.74 52.29 -27.51
C THR A 132 34.53 53.57 -27.20
N PRO A 133 35.85 53.64 -27.43
CA PRO A 133 36.54 54.91 -27.35
C PRO A 133 36.15 55.77 -28.56
N LEU A 134 35.49 56.90 -28.27
CA LEU A 134 35.28 58.00 -29.21
C LEU A 134 36.64 58.62 -29.57
N LEU A 135 37.18 58.31 -30.75
CA LEU A 135 38.20 59.14 -31.40
C LEU A 135 37.49 60.32 -32.07
N LYS A 136 37.58 61.49 -31.41
CA LYS A 136 37.23 62.81 -31.95
C LYS A 136 38.24 63.20 -33.06
N PRO A 137 37.87 64.11 -34.00
CA PRO A 137 38.67 64.48 -35.16
C PRO A 137 39.93 65.27 -34.79
#